data_AF-A0A8T1H672-F1
#
_entry.id   AF-A0A8T1H672-F1
#
_cell.length_a   1.000
_cell.length_b   1.000
_cell.length_c   1.000
_cell.angle_alpha   90.00
_cell.angle_beta   90.00
_cell.angle_gamma   90.00
#
_symmetry.space_group_name_H-M   'P 1'
#
loop_
_entity.id
_entity.type
_entity.pdbx_description
1 polymer ?
#
loop_
_entity_poly.entity_id
_entity_poly.type
_entity_poly.pdbx_seq_one_letter_code
_entity_poly.pdbx_strand_id
1 'polypeptide(L)' 'MSETGPCRVVIPPPPQAVYPSPDLAEEALHQWTKDYGFNLSRRRVRYTDEEDRKVWARNYECDRTGCPKNTELM' A
#
# COMPACT_ATOMS: atom_id res chain seq x y z
N MET A 1 -18.13 -27.91 7.67
CA MET A 1 -17.75 -26.70 8.41
C MET A 1 -16.71 -26.00 7.57
N SER A 2 -17.07 -24.92 6.89
CA SER A 2 -16.14 -24.19 6.02
C SER A 2 -15.41 -23.16 6.87
N GLU A 3 -14.16 -23.42 7.22
CA GLU A 3 -13.28 -22.43 7.85
C GLU A 3 -12.94 -21.35 6.83
N THR A 4 -13.83 -20.37 6.64
CA THR A 4 -13.49 -19.10 5.98
C THR A 4 -12.78 -18.20 7.00
N GLY A 5 -11.56 -18.60 7.38
CA GLY A 5 -10.62 -17.70 8.03
C GLY A 5 -10.25 -16.55 7.08
N PRO A 6 -9.83 -15.38 7.60
CA PRO A 6 -9.42 -14.27 6.74
C PRO A 6 -8.27 -14.72 5.82
N CYS A 7 -8.50 -14.69 4.51
CA CYS A 7 -7.47 -14.95 3.51
C CYS A 7 -6.36 -13.89 3.65
N ARG A 8 -5.30 -14.25 4.37
CA ARG A 8 -4.11 -13.41 4.49
C ARG A 8 -3.32 -13.50 3.19
N VAL A 9 -3.53 -12.54 2.30
CA VAL A 9 -2.72 -12.41 1.09
C VAL A 9 -1.40 -11.72 1.46
N VAL A 10 -0.28 -12.35 1.09
CA VAL A 10 1.06 -11.80 1.27
C VAL A 10 1.64 -11.56 -0.11
N ILE A 11 2.03 -10.32 -0.37
CA ILE A 11 2.68 -9.89 -1.62
C ILE A 11 4.16 -9.59 -1.31
N PRO A 12 5.08 -9.85 -2.25
CA PRO A 12 6.50 -9.55 -2.04
C PRO A 12 6.71 -8.04 -1.85
N PRO A 13 7.84 -7.59 -1.27
CA PRO A 13 8.13 -6.16 -1.25
C PRO A 13 8.34 -5.63 -2.68
N PRO A 14 8.00 -4.35 -2.97
CA PRO A 14 8.35 -3.73 -4.22
C PRO A 14 9.88 -3.68 -4.40
N PRO A 15 10.39 -3.70 -5.65
CA PRO A 15 11.82 -3.54 -5.91
C PRO A 15 12.36 -2.24 -5.30
N GLN A 16 13.55 -2.30 -4.69
CA GLN A 16 14.23 -1.11 -4.21
C GLN A 16 14.71 -0.28 -5.41
N ALA A 17 14.28 0.98 -5.48
CA ALA A 17 14.65 1.90 -6.53
C ALA A 17 14.79 3.32 -5.97
N VAL A 18 15.62 4.13 -6.61
CA VAL A 18 15.79 5.56 -6.32
C VAL A 18 15.00 6.34 -7.36
N TYR A 19 14.07 7.17 -6.91
CA TYR A 19 13.21 7.95 -7.79
C TYR A 19 13.63 9.42 -7.81
N PRO A 20 13.53 10.11 -8.96
CA PRO A 20 13.88 11.54 -9.08
C PRO A 20 12.97 12.48 -8.27
N SER A 21 11.74 12.04 -7.96
CA SER A 21 10.81 12.80 -7.15
C SER A 21 9.98 11.89 -6.23
N PRO A 22 9.45 12.42 -5.11
CA PRO A 22 8.55 11.67 -4.24
C PRO A 22 7.27 11.21 -4.93
N ASP A 23 6.78 11.98 -5.91
CA ASP A 23 5.52 11.68 -6.59
C ASP A 23 5.69 10.50 -7.57
N LEU A 24 6.85 10.37 -8.22
CA LEU A 24 7.19 9.20 -9.02
C LEU A 24 7.38 7.95 -8.16
N ALA A 25 7.96 8.09 -6.96
CA ALA A 25 8.07 6.98 -6.02
C ALA A 25 6.69 6.48 -5.56
N GLU A 26 5.76 7.41 -5.31
CA GLU A 26 4.38 7.11 -4.96
C GLU A 26 3.64 6.45 -6.11
N GLU A 27 3.75 6.97 -7.34
CA GLU A 27 3.14 6.37 -8.52
C GLU A 27 3.63 4.93 -8.75
N ALA A 28 4.94 4.70 -8.66
CA ALA A 28 5.52 3.38 -8.80
C ALA A 28 5.04 2.40 -7.72
N LEU A 29 4.90 2.86 -6.47
CA LEU A 29 4.34 2.06 -5.37
C LEU A 29 2.88 1.70 -5.64
N HIS A 30 2.08 2.68 -6.09
CA HIS A 30 0.67 2.47 -6.44
C HIS A 30 0.50 1.50 -7.62
N GLN A 31 1.31 1.64 -8.67
CA GLN A 31 1.28 0.74 -9.81
C GLN A 31 1.67 -0.68 -9.40
N TRP A 32 2.75 -0.81 -8.63
CA TRP A 32 3.19 -2.10 -8.11
C TRP A 32 2.09 -2.78 -7.31
N THR A 33 1.37 -2.09 -6.41
CA THR A 33 0.28 -2.71 -5.64
C THR A 33 -0.91 -3.09 -6.51
N LYS A 34 -1.21 -2.28 -7.54
CA LYS A 34 -2.31 -2.54 -8.47
C LYS A 34 -2.08 -3.79 -9.30
N ASP A 35 -0.84 -4.08 -9.68
CA ASP A 35 -0.49 -5.31 -10.39
C ASP A 35 -0.79 -6.57 -9.55
N TYR A 36 -0.85 -6.44 -8.22
CA TYR A 36 -1.30 -7.48 -7.29
C TYR A 36 -2.79 -7.36 -6.89
N GLY A 37 -3.55 -6.45 -7.48
CA GLY A 37 -4.97 -6.26 -7.21
C GLY A 37 -5.30 -5.45 -5.95
N PHE A 38 -4.33 -4.74 -5.39
CA PHE A 38 -4.51 -3.88 -4.21
C PHE A 38 -4.39 -2.40 -4.57
N ASN A 39 -5.20 -1.54 -3.96
CA ASN A 39 -4.98 -0.11 -4.00
C ASN A 39 -4.45 0.37 -2.64
N LEU A 40 -3.75 1.51 -2.68
CA LEU A 40 -3.19 2.14 -1.50
C LEU A 40 -3.83 3.49 -1.26
N SER A 41 -3.97 3.85 0.01
CA SER A 41 -4.29 5.20 0.46
C SER A 41 -3.18 5.73 1.36
N ARG A 42 -2.96 7.05 1.32
CA ARG A 42 -1.95 7.70 2.15
C ARG A 42 -2.43 7.74 3.60
N ARG A 43 -1.67 7.14 4.53
CA ARG A 43 -2.05 7.05 5.94
C ARG A 43 -1.40 8.15 6.80
N ARG A 44 -0.07 8.28 6.72
CA ARG A 44 0.68 9.22 7.57
C ARG A 44 1.94 9.69 6.88
N VAL A 45 2.26 10.96 7.05
CA VAL A 45 3.55 11.54 6.68
C VAL A 45 4.39 11.67 7.93
N ARG A 46 5.66 11.24 7.85
CA ARG A 46 6.64 11.40 8.93
C ARG A 46 7.61 12.49 8.53
N TYR A 47 7.82 13.40 9.48
CA TYR A 47 8.72 14.52 9.37
C TYR A 47 9.98 14.25 10.19
N THR A 48 11.07 14.95 9.85
CA THR A 48 12.32 14.96 10.62
C THR A 48 12.06 15.58 11.99
N ASP A 49 13.05 16.19 12.63
CA ASP A 49 12.84 17.00 13.83
C ASP A 49 11.80 18.14 13.61
N GLU A 50 11.34 18.69 14.73
CA GLU A 50 10.36 19.77 14.75
C GLU A 50 10.90 21.10 14.17
N GLU A 51 12.22 21.24 14.04
CA GLU A 51 12.88 22.47 13.62
C GLU A 51 12.87 22.60 12.08
N ASP A 52 13.25 21.53 11.37
CA ASP A 52 13.32 21.49 9.91
C ASP A 52 12.03 20.96 9.25
N ARG A 53 11.27 20.11 9.95
CA ARG A 53 10.02 19.45 9.49
C ARG A 53 10.08 18.95 8.04
N LYS A 54 11.19 18.36 7.61
CA LYS A 54 11.32 17.76 6.26
C LYS A 54 10.66 16.40 6.23
N VAL A 55 9.94 16.08 5.16
CA VAL A 55 9.34 14.74 5.01
C VAL A 55 10.44 13.71 4.76
N TRP A 56 10.64 12.76 5.68
CA TRP A 56 11.58 11.65 5.48
C TRP A 56 10.89 10.33 5.14
N ALA A 57 9.60 10.18 5.46
CA ALA A 57 8.83 9.01 5.07
C ALA A 57 7.34 9.32 4.82
N ARG A 58 6.76 8.63 3.85
CA ARG A 58 5.32 8.60 3.58
C ARG A 58 4.85 7.16 3.75
N ASN A 59 3.88 6.94 4.65
CA ASN A 59 3.32 5.63 4.92
C ASN A 59 1.98 5.49 4.22
N TYR A 60 1.79 4.35 3.55
CA TYR A 60 0.57 3.99 2.85
C TYR A 60 -0.05 2.76 3.51
N GLU A 61 -1.35 2.62 3.37
CA GLU A 61 -2.08 1.42 3.76
C GLU A 61 -2.96 0.94 2.63
N CYS A 62 -3.26 -0.36 2.60
CA CYS A 62 -4.22 -0.89 1.66
C CYS A 62 -5.57 -0.23 1.90
N ASP A 63 -6.18 0.31 0.86
CA ASP A 63 -7.59 0.61 0.94
C ASP A 63 -8.31 -0.74 1.11
N ARG A 64 -9.22 -0.83 2.07
CA ARG A 64 -9.87 -2.11 2.39
C ARG A 64 -10.87 -2.55 1.30
N THR A 65 -10.77 -2.00 0.10
CA THR A 65 -11.60 -2.32 -1.07
C THR A 65 -11.26 -3.70 -1.65
N GLY A 66 -10.09 -4.26 -1.28
CA GLY A 66 -9.62 -5.57 -1.71
C GLY A 66 -9.94 -6.76 -0.78
N CYS A 67 -10.76 -6.62 0.27
CA CYS A 67 -11.45 -7.84 0.74
C CYS A 67 -12.43 -8.18 -0.38
N PRO A 68 -12.24 -9.26 -1.17
CA PRO A 68 -13.29 -9.70 -2.05
C PRO A 68 -14.51 -9.86 -1.15
N LYS A 69 -15.57 -9.10 -1.43
CA LYS A 69 -16.89 -9.44 -0.87
C LYS A 69 -17.04 -10.92 -1.20
N ASN A 70 -17.31 -11.72 -0.18
CA ASN A 70 -17.64 -13.13 -0.33
C ASN A 70 -18.92 -13.19 -1.17
N THR A 71 -18.76 -12.99 -2.48
CA THR A 71 -19.76 -13.18 -3.48
C THR A 71 -19.67 -14.67 -3.66
N GLU A 72 -20.44 -15.37 -2.82
CA GLU A 72 -20.85 -16.73 -3.10
C GLU A 72 -21.20 -16.75 -4.60
N LEU A 73 -20.32 -17.39 -5.38
CA LEU A 73 -20.65 -17.76 -6.75
C LEU A 73 -21.93 -18.59 -6.63
N MET A 74 -23.04 -18.02 -7.11
CA MET A 74 -24.31 -18.72 -7.31
C MET A 74 -24.11 -19.97 -8.16
#